data_AF-A0A077LV01-F1
#
_entry.id   AF-A0A077LV01-F1
#
_cell.length_a   1.000
_cell.length_b   1.000
_cell.length_c   1.000
_cell.angle_alpha   90.00
_cell.angle_beta   90.00
_cell.angle_gamma   90.00
#
_symmetry.space_group_name_H-M   'P 1'
#
loop_
_entity.id
_entity.type
_entity.pdbx_description
1 polymer ?
#
loop_
_entity_poly.entity_id
_entity_poly.type
_entity_poly.pdbx_seq_one_letter_code
_entity_poly.pdbx_strand_id
1 'polypeptide(L)' 'MRARAEAVGGSLVAGPTQDGGFLVETHVPLSGRPALTTTEATA' A
#
# COMPACT_ATOMS: atom_id res chain seq x y z
N MET A 1 5.44 9.33 -9.83
CA MET A 1 5.42 8.65 -8.52
C MET A 1 5.13 7.15 -8.62
N ARG A 2 4.13 6.69 -9.39
CA ARG A 2 3.85 5.25 -9.59
C ARG A 2 5.09 4.41 -9.91
N ALA A 3 5.81 4.75 -10.97
CA ALA A 3 7.05 4.06 -11.36
C ALA A 3 8.13 4.02 -10.25
N ARG A 4 8.15 5.03 -9.35
CA ARG A 4 9.09 5.04 -8.21
C ARG A 4 8.66 4.07 -7.12
N ALA A 5 7.36 3.94 -6.86
CA ALA A 5 6.83 2.96 -5.91
C ALA A 5 7.04 1.53 -6.43
N GLU A 6 6.74 1.29 -7.71
CA GLU A 6 6.94 -0.02 -8.34
C GLU A 6 8.41 -0.45 -8.34
N ALA A 7 9.34 0.49 -8.57
CA ALA A 7 10.79 0.21 -8.54
C ALA A 7 11.30 -0.32 -7.18
N VAL A 8 10.57 -0.08 -6.09
CA VAL A 8 10.91 -0.58 -4.74
C VAL A 8 9.93 -1.66 -4.26
N GLY A 9 9.19 -2.29 -5.17
CA GLY A 9 8.23 -3.35 -4.85
C GLY A 9 6.96 -2.86 -4.14
N GLY A 10 6.68 -1.56 -4.22
CA GLY A 10 5.47 -0.93 -3.70
C GLY A 10 4.34 -0.83 -4.73
N SER A 11 3.20 -0.31 -4.29
CA SER A 11 2.02 -0.04 -5.12
C SER A 11 1.51 1.39 -4.90
N LEU A 12 0.80 1.93 -5.91
CA LEU A 12 0.17 3.25 -5.84
C LEU A 12 -1.25 3.20 -6.39
N VAL A 13 -2.20 3.63 -5.56
CA VAL A 13 -3.61 3.77 -5.91
C VAL A 13 -3.97 5.25 -5.90
N ALA A 14 -4.71 5.70 -6.91
CA ALA A 14 -5.21 7.06 -6.98
C ALA A 14 -6.63 7.04 -7.54
N GLY A 15 -7.56 7.70 -6.86
CA GLY A 15 -8.95 7.70 -7.29
C GLY A 15 -9.87 8.54 -6.40
N PRO A 16 -11.13 8.73 -6.85
CA PRO A 16 -12.13 9.41 -6.06
C PRO A 16 -12.48 8.62 -4.80
N THR A 17 -12.77 9.31 -3.70
CA THR A 17 -13.26 8.70 -2.46
C THR A 17 -14.78 8.73 -2.39
N GLN A 18 -15.33 7.80 -1.63
CA GLN A 18 -16.76 7.67 -1.35
C GLN A 18 -17.34 8.88 -0.60
N ASP A 19 -16.53 9.56 0.23
CA ASP A 19 -16.95 10.76 0.97
C ASP A 19 -16.85 12.05 0.15
N GLY A 20 -16.47 11.96 -1.13
CA GLY A 20 -16.24 13.13 -1.99
C GLY A 20 -14.85 13.69 -1.78
N GLY A 21 -13.92 13.31 -2.66
CA GLY A 21 -12.52 13.74 -2.59
C GLY A 21 -11.68 12.93 -3.56
N PHE A 22 -10.36 13.19 -3.56
CA PHE A 22 -9.39 12.44 -4.35
C PHE A 22 -8.28 11.94 -3.42
N LEU A 23 -8.16 10.62 -3.30
CA LEU A 23 -7.13 9.98 -2.51
C LEU A 23 -5.98 9.55 -3.41
N VAL A 24 -4.76 9.81 -2.96
CA VAL A 24 -3.54 9.21 -3.50
C VAL A 24 -2.85 8.47 -2.37
N GLU A 25 -2.74 7.16 -2.52
CA GLU A 25 -2.16 6.28 -1.51
C GLU A 25 -0.99 5.50 -2.12
N THR A 26 0.08 5.32 -1.35
CA THR A 26 1.26 4.56 -1.78
C THR A 26 1.69 3.64 -0.66
N HIS A 27 1.84 2.35 -0.98
CA HIS A 27 2.27 1.31 -0.05
C HIS A 27 3.66 0.84 -0.48
N VAL A 28 4.65 0.92 0.41
CA VAL A 28 6.03 0.50 0.12
C VAL A 28 6.52 -0.40 1.26
N PRO A 29 7.13 -1.56 0.96
CA PRO A 29 7.72 -2.40 2.00
C PRO A 29 8.89 -1.68 2.67
N LEU A 30 8.92 -1.71 4.00
CA LEU A 30 10.07 -1.21 4.76
C LEU A 30 11.19 -2.26 4.72
N SER A 31 12.34 -1.91 4.17
CA SER A 31 13.51 -2.78 4.10
C SER A 31 13.90 -3.32 5.49
N GLY A 32 14.16 -4.63 5.59
CA GLY A 32 14.60 -5.27 6.83
C GLY A 32 13.51 -5.49 7.88
N ARG A 33 12.25 -5.15 7.61
CA ARG A 33 11.12 -5.51 8.46
C ARG A 33 10.41 -6.73 7.87
N PRO A 34 10.27 -7.84 8.62
CA PRO A 34 9.47 -8.96 8.16
C PRO A 34 8.04 -8.47 7.87
N ALA A 35 7.47 -8.91 6.75
CA ALA A 35 6.07 -8.70 6.47
C ALA A 35 5.28 -9.23 7.66
N LEU A 36 4.40 -8.42 8.23
CA LEU A 36 3.44 -8.90 9.20
C LEU A 36 2.52 -9.83 8.43
N THR A 37 2.81 -11.14 8.46
CA THR A 37 1.85 -12.14 8.06
C THR A 37 0.74 -12.05 9.10
N THR A 38 -0.32 -11.31 8.79
CA THR A 38 -1.61 -11.48 9.45
C THR A 38 -2.07 -12.88 9.09
N THR A 39 -1.56 -13.88 9.82
CA THR A 39 -2.24 -15.15 9.94
C THR A 39 -3.55 -14.81 10.62
N GLU A 40 -4.64 -14.84 9.86
CA GLU A 40 -5.98 -14.78 10.43
C GLU A 40 -6.03 -15.80 11.56
N ALA A 41 -6.15 -15.29 12.79
CA ALA A 41 -6.43 -16.11 13.95
C ALA A 41 -7.85 -16.62 13.77
N THR A 42 -7.99 -17.81 13.20
CA THR A 42 -9.17 -18.64 13.35
C THR A 42 -9.33 -18.93 14.84
N ALA A 43 -10.31 -18.29 15.48
CA ALA A 43 -10.87 -18.67 16.77
C ALA A 43 -12.36 -18.30 16.80
#